data_AF-A0A0J3UWN3-F1
#
_entry.id   AF-A0A0J3UWN3-F1
#
_cell.length_a   1.000
_cell.length_b   1.000
_cell.length_c   1.000
_cell.angle_alpha   90.00
_cell.angle_beta   90.00
_cell.angle_gamma   90.00
#
_symmetry.space_group_name_H-M   'P 1'
#
loop_
_entity.id
_entity.type
_entity.pdbx_description
1 polymer ?
#
loop_
_entity_poly.entity_id
_entity_poly.type
_entity_poly.pdbx_seq_one_letter_code
_entity_poly.pdbx_strand_id
1 'polypeptide(L)'
;MTIESFFIGTRRSDKRYGPQSKDMQVSEFISLISPKNAPHKVVLPDFTGLAIRLDAQIRNQFHQLKEDEHFLRYRQLSERWYQAGSISDRNNRSKRFEKIMDDSLDFLLYSQDVMPNINPDDLQWHDYEKASSKGKMYCVALLFHVIARAAYEPESVGKDPTLPEYCRWMKNWIEKTLGHDFLDRMMIYCALFAPAYFPALQRLSGEKETRDVHEFLAEHVRTLAQKNSSEVNYRDQRQFTFGYTMFTKQQFEFLDMMRDVHYRIDCIEQLLLDLIERKVVDFTDASVAGTWIEKQIQRLESNDVKQ
;
A
#
# COMPACT_ATOMS: atom_id res chain seq x y z
N MET A 1 2.08 -29.20 1.14
CA MET A 1 2.10 -27.90 1.83
C MET A 1 0.84 -27.78 2.69
N THR A 2 0.94 -27.75 4.02
CA THR A 2 -0.19 -27.41 4.89
C THR A 2 -0.22 -25.90 5.03
N ILE A 3 -1.14 -25.26 4.32
CA ILE A 3 -1.43 -23.84 4.50
C ILE A 3 -2.24 -23.71 5.79
N GLU A 4 -1.55 -23.76 6.92
CA GLU A 4 -2.16 -23.46 8.23
C GLU A 4 -2.69 -22.02 8.21
N SER A 5 -3.83 -21.82 8.86
CA SER A 5 -4.59 -20.58 8.93
C SER A 5 -3.70 -19.34 9.09
N PHE A 6 -3.50 -18.60 8.01
CA PHE A 6 -2.98 -17.24 8.09
C PHE A 6 -4.10 -16.35 8.62
N PHE A 7 -3.82 -15.62 9.69
CA PHE A 7 -4.71 -14.57 10.16
C PHE A 7 -4.66 -13.43 9.14
N ILE A 8 -5.76 -13.24 8.42
CA ILE A 8 -5.98 -12.04 7.58
C ILE A 8 -6.42 -10.94 8.53
N GLY A 9 -5.63 -9.89 8.60
CA GLY A 9 -5.77 -8.79 9.53
C GLY A 9 -4.40 -8.20 9.78
N THR A 10 -4.25 -6.90 9.53
CA THR A 10 -2.99 -6.13 9.43
C THR A 10 -2.14 -6.05 10.71
N ARG A 11 -2.26 -7.02 11.61
CA ARG A 11 -1.34 -7.24 12.72
C ARG A 11 0.00 -7.71 12.14
N ARG A 12 0.88 -6.76 11.81
CA ARG A 12 2.31 -7.06 11.66
C ARG A 12 2.89 -7.19 13.06
N SER A 13 3.22 -8.42 13.42
CA SER A 13 3.75 -8.94 14.70
C SER A 13 3.09 -8.43 16.00
N ASP A 14 2.95 -7.12 16.23
CA ASP A 14 2.57 -6.55 17.53
C ASP A 14 1.71 -5.26 17.45
N LYS A 15 1.44 -4.67 16.26
CA LYS A 15 0.64 -3.42 16.12
C LYS A 15 -0.28 -3.43 14.89
N ARG A 16 -1.41 -2.70 14.96
CA ARG A 16 -2.31 -2.47 13.81
C ARG A 16 -1.75 -1.34 12.95
N TYR A 17 -1.81 -1.47 11.61
CA TYR A 17 -1.49 -0.37 10.67
C TYR A 17 -2.40 0.84 10.91
N GLY A 18 -3.66 0.59 11.24
CA GLY A 18 -4.70 1.60 11.43
C GLY A 18 -6.09 0.97 11.26
N PRO A 19 -7.15 1.76 11.06
CA PRO A 19 -8.46 1.24 10.69
C PRO A 19 -8.39 0.43 9.41
N GLN A 20 -9.06 -0.72 9.39
CA GLN A 20 -8.96 -1.68 8.29
C GLN A 20 -9.87 -1.30 7.13
N SER A 21 -9.31 -1.26 5.92
CA SER A 21 -10.10 -1.23 4.69
C SER A 21 -10.07 -2.58 3.97
N LYS A 22 -11.05 -2.80 3.09
CA LYS A 22 -11.10 -3.99 2.22
C LYS A 22 -9.90 -4.07 1.28
N ASP A 23 -9.41 -2.91 0.85
CA ASP A 23 -8.27 -2.79 -0.06
C ASP A 23 -6.97 -3.27 0.63
N MET A 24 -6.81 -2.93 1.92
CA MET A 24 -5.69 -3.42 2.73
C MET A 24 -5.75 -4.94 2.93
N GLN A 25 -6.91 -5.50 3.26
CA GLN A 25 -7.06 -6.94 3.47
C GLN A 25 -6.67 -7.76 2.22
N VAL A 26 -7.02 -7.28 1.03
CA VAL A 26 -6.64 -7.92 -0.23
C VAL A 26 -5.13 -7.76 -0.50
N SER A 27 -4.55 -6.62 -0.15
CA SER A 27 -3.10 -6.37 -0.33
C SER A 27 -2.22 -7.28 0.55
N GLU A 28 -2.73 -7.80 1.67
CA GLU A 28 -2.01 -8.75 2.54
C GLU A 28 -1.57 -10.02 1.81
N PHE A 29 -2.35 -10.49 0.83
CA PHE A 29 -2.00 -11.69 0.07
C PHE A 29 -0.70 -11.55 -0.74
N ILE A 30 -0.25 -10.32 -1.01
CA ILE A 30 1.06 -10.05 -1.63
C ILE A 30 2.20 -10.48 -0.69
N SER A 31 2.00 -10.37 0.62
CA SER A 31 3.04 -10.62 1.64
C SER A 31 3.07 -12.06 2.20
N LEU A 32 2.17 -12.94 1.78
CA LEU A 32 1.95 -14.27 2.40
C LEU A 32 2.79 -15.43 1.80
N ILE A 33 4.02 -15.16 1.35
CA ILE A 33 4.67 -16.00 0.32
C ILE A 33 5.94 -16.69 0.83
N SER A 34 5.85 -17.26 2.03
CA SER A 34 7.04 -17.81 2.68
C SER A 34 6.78 -19.21 3.24
N PRO A 35 7.35 -20.28 2.65
CA PRO A 35 7.28 -21.61 3.25
C PRO A 35 8.09 -21.65 4.56
N LYS A 36 7.42 -21.89 5.69
CA LYS A 36 8.05 -21.99 7.03
C LYS A 36 9.21 -22.99 7.08
N ASN A 37 9.18 -24.03 6.25
CA ASN A 37 10.12 -25.15 6.28
C ASN A 37 11.32 -25.00 5.32
N ALA A 38 11.38 -23.90 4.54
CA ALA A 38 12.47 -23.66 3.58
C ALA A 38 12.81 -22.16 3.54
N PRO A 39 13.56 -21.64 4.53
CA PRO A 39 13.81 -20.20 4.68
C PRO A 39 14.57 -19.57 3.52
N HIS A 40 15.25 -20.37 2.68
CA HIS A 40 15.99 -19.90 1.50
C HIS A 40 15.19 -19.90 0.19
N LYS A 41 13.92 -20.33 0.23
CA LYS A 41 13.05 -20.42 -0.95
C LYS A 41 11.84 -19.51 -0.80
N VAL A 42 11.48 -18.81 -1.87
CA VAL A 42 10.16 -18.15 -2.04
C VAL A 42 9.36 -19.00 -3.02
N VAL A 43 8.15 -19.42 -2.66
CA VAL A 43 7.23 -20.05 -3.63
C VAL A 43 6.39 -18.93 -4.23
N LEU A 44 6.74 -18.44 -5.42
CA LEU A 44 5.99 -17.33 -6.01
C LEU A 44 4.61 -17.83 -6.51
N PRO A 45 3.49 -17.33 -5.96
CA PRO A 45 2.17 -17.80 -6.33
C PRO A 45 1.76 -17.23 -7.68
N ASP A 46 0.86 -17.94 -8.35
CA ASP A 46 0.15 -17.37 -9.48
C ASP A 46 -0.82 -16.30 -8.98
N PHE A 47 -0.40 -15.03 -9.12
CA PHE A 47 -1.17 -13.88 -8.68
C PHE A 47 -2.32 -13.48 -9.63
N THR A 48 -2.60 -14.26 -10.68
CA THR A 48 -3.64 -13.90 -11.66
C THR A 48 -4.99 -13.61 -10.99
N GLY A 49 -5.42 -14.42 -10.02
CA GLY A 49 -6.67 -14.18 -9.29
C GLY A 49 -6.66 -12.87 -8.48
N LEU A 50 -5.53 -12.55 -7.84
CA LEU A 50 -5.36 -11.28 -7.12
C LEU A 50 -5.36 -10.09 -8.08
N ALA A 51 -4.64 -10.21 -9.20
CA ALA A 51 -4.55 -9.19 -10.24
C ALA A 51 -5.93 -8.85 -10.82
N ILE A 52 -6.72 -9.87 -11.19
CA ILE A 52 -8.10 -9.72 -11.67
C ILE A 52 -8.93 -8.94 -10.65
N ARG A 53 -8.77 -9.26 -9.36
CA ARG A 53 -9.54 -8.60 -8.32
C ARG A 53 -9.17 -7.12 -8.17
N LEU A 54 -7.88 -6.82 -8.09
CA LEU A 54 -7.39 -5.45 -7.97
C LEU A 54 -7.80 -4.62 -9.18
N ASP A 55 -7.68 -5.18 -10.38
CA ASP A 55 -8.11 -4.54 -11.62
C ASP A 55 -9.63 -4.30 -11.66
N ALA A 56 -10.45 -5.25 -11.19
CA ALA A 56 -11.89 -5.06 -11.10
C ALA A 56 -12.29 -3.94 -10.12
N GLN A 57 -11.59 -3.80 -8.98
CA GLN A 57 -11.80 -2.68 -8.06
C GLN A 57 -11.50 -1.35 -8.73
N ILE A 58 -10.36 -1.29 -9.42
CA ILE A 58 -9.87 -0.16 -10.17
C ILE A 58 -10.89 0.23 -11.28
N ARG A 59 -11.36 -0.74 -12.10
CA ARG A 59 -12.38 -0.55 -13.15
C ARG A 59 -13.75 -0.10 -12.63
N ASN A 60 -14.20 -0.63 -11.49
CA ASN A 60 -15.46 -0.21 -10.90
C ASN A 60 -15.43 1.25 -10.44
N GLN A 61 -14.29 1.74 -9.95
CA GLN A 61 -14.10 3.15 -9.63
C GLN A 61 -14.09 4.02 -10.90
N PHE A 62 -13.67 3.47 -12.05
CA PHE A 62 -13.62 4.20 -13.32
C PHE A 62 -14.92 4.33 -14.08
N HIS A 63 -15.92 3.48 -13.89
CA HIS A 63 -17.22 3.72 -14.54
C HIS A 63 -17.84 5.08 -14.14
N GLN A 64 -17.29 5.74 -13.11
CA GLN A 64 -17.66 7.07 -12.63
C GLN A 64 -16.75 8.20 -13.16
N LEU A 65 -15.57 7.90 -13.72
CA LEU A 65 -14.55 8.86 -14.16
C LEU A 65 -14.28 8.71 -15.68
N LYS A 66 -13.99 9.80 -16.39
CA LYS A 66 -13.67 9.74 -17.83
C LYS A 66 -12.32 9.02 -18.05
N GLU A 67 -12.23 8.14 -19.05
CA GLU A 67 -10.97 7.50 -19.45
C GLU A 67 -9.95 8.56 -19.89
N ASP A 68 -8.78 8.60 -19.25
CA ASP A 68 -7.62 9.40 -19.66
C ASP A 68 -6.51 8.50 -20.24
N GLU A 69 -5.44 9.11 -20.76
CA GLU A 69 -4.32 8.37 -21.36
C GLU A 69 -3.64 7.42 -20.35
N HIS A 70 -3.58 7.81 -19.07
CA HIS A 70 -3.01 6.98 -18.02
C HIS A 70 -3.83 5.69 -17.82
N PHE A 71 -5.15 5.82 -17.80
CA PHE A 71 -6.04 4.66 -17.79
C PHE A 71 -5.88 3.77 -19.02
N LEU A 72 -5.82 4.35 -20.22
CA LEU A 72 -5.71 3.57 -21.45
C LEU A 72 -4.43 2.71 -21.47
N ARG A 73 -3.30 3.28 -21.06
CA ARG A 73 -2.02 2.58 -20.97
C ARG A 73 -2.06 1.47 -19.91
N TYR A 74 -2.63 1.74 -18.74
CA TYR A 74 -2.83 0.72 -17.71
C TYR A 74 -3.71 -0.42 -18.21
N ARG A 75 -4.82 -0.11 -18.91
CA ARG A 75 -5.73 -1.13 -19.46
C ARG A 75 -5.00 -2.06 -20.42
N GLN A 76 -4.18 -1.53 -21.32
CA GLN A 76 -3.36 -2.33 -22.24
C GLN A 76 -2.39 -3.26 -21.48
N LEU A 77 -1.73 -2.75 -20.43
CA LEU A 77 -0.88 -3.57 -19.56
C LEU A 77 -1.68 -4.68 -18.87
N SER A 78 -2.83 -4.37 -18.29
CA SER A 78 -3.70 -5.36 -17.63
C SER A 78 -4.18 -6.46 -18.59
N GLU A 79 -4.53 -6.10 -19.82
CA GLU A 79 -4.96 -7.06 -20.84
C GLU A 79 -3.80 -7.97 -21.26
N ARG A 80 -2.58 -7.43 -21.39
CA ARG A 80 -1.37 -8.22 -21.66
C ARG A 80 -1.06 -9.18 -20.52
N TRP A 81 -1.24 -8.75 -19.27
CA TRP A 81 -1.14 -9.63 -18.10
C TRP A 81 -2.07 -10.84 -18.24
N TYR A 82 -3.36 -10.62 -18.52
CA TYR A 82 -4.32 -11.71 -18.69
C TYR A 82 -4.00 -12.64 -19.86
N GLN A 83 -3.41 -12.11 -20.93
CA GLN A 83 -2.99 -12.90 -22.09
C GLN A 83 -1.73 -13.73 -21.81
N ALA A 84 -0.92 -13.38 -20.81
CA ALA A 84 0.32 -14.10 -20.55
C ALA A 84 0.10 -15.54 -20.06
N GLY A 85 -1.03 -15.82 -19.42
CA GLY A 85 -1.33 -17.13 -18.84
C GLY A 85 -0.57 -17.40 -17.55
N SER A 86 -0.66 -18.62 -17.03
CA SER A 86 -0.08 -18.97 -15.72
C SER A 86 1.45 -18.92 -15.73
N ILE A 87 2.03 -18.33 -14.68
CA ILE A 87 3.48 -18.39 -14.39
C ILE A 87 3.97 -19.81 -14.10
N SER A 88 3.07 -20.75 -13.81
CA SER A 88 3.40 -22.16 -13.60
C SER A 88 3.90 -22.83 -14.87
N ASP A 89 3.48 -22.32 -16.04
CA ASP A 89 3.95 -22.81 -17.34
C ASP A 89 5.31 -22.20 -17.69
N ARG A 90 6.31 -23.06 -17.89
CA ARG A 90 7.67 -22.67 -18.27
C ARG A 90 7.74 -21.95 -19.62
N ASN A 91 6.87 -22.28 -20.57
CA ASN A 91 6.86 -21.62 -21.88
C ASN A 91 6.35 -20.18 -21.78
N ASN A 92 5.36 -19.92 -20.92
CA ASN A 92 4.85 -18.57 -20.70
C ASN A 92 5.92 -17.66 -20.07
N ARG A 93 6.63 -18.18 -19.05
CA ARG A 93 7.68 -17.46 -18.32
C ARG A 93 8.77 -16.84 -19.20
N SER A 94 9.11 -17.47 -20.32
CA SER A 94 10.23 -17.05 -21.17
C SER A 94 9.89 -16.02 -22.26
N LYS A 95 8.65 -15.95 -22.76
CA LYS A 95 8.29 -15.05 -23.89
C LYS A 95 7.21 -14.04 -23.56
N ARG A 96 6.21 -14.42 -22.76
CA ARG A 96 5.06 -13.55 -22.49
C ARG A 96 5.34 -12.61 -21.32
N PHE A 97 6.09 -13.09 -20.33
CA PHE A 97 6.48 -12.27 -19.17
C PHE A 97 7.62 -11.29 -19.47
N GLU A 98 8.47 -11.54 -20.46
CA GLU A 98 9.40 -10.52 -20.98
C GLU A 98 8.65 -9.26 -21.45
N LYS A 99 7.60 -9.45 -22.26
CA LYS A 99 6.77 -8.36 -22.75
C LYS A 99 6.04 -7.62 -21.62
N ILE A 100 5.52 -8.34 -20.62
CA ILE A 100 4.92 -7.72 -19.43
C ILE A 100 5.96 -6.88 -18.67
N MET A 101 7.18 -7.41 -18.51
CA MET A 101 8.26 -6.72 -17.82
C MET A 101 8.54 -5.36 -18.49
N ASP A 102 8.66 -5.33 -19.81
CA ASP A 102 8.90 -4.10 -20.58
C ASP A 102 7.71 -3.12 -20.47
N ASP A 103 6.48 -3.59 -20.72
CA ASP A 103 5.30 -2.72 -20.71
C ASP A 103 5.00 -2.15 -19.32
N SER A 104 5.23 -2.96 -18.28
CA SER A 104 5.05 -2.51 -16.90
C SER A 104 6.10 -1.47 -16.52
N LEU A 105 7.35 -1.63 -16.96
CA LEU A 105 8.39 -0.61 -16.78
C LEU A 105 8.02 0.70 -17.48
N ASP A 106 7.62 0.64 -18.74
CA ASP A 106 7.18 1.81 -19.50
C ASP A 106 6.01 2.53 -18.81
N PHE A 107 5.05 1.76 -18.30
CA PHE A 107 3.92 2.32 -17.56
C PHE A 107 4.33 2.94 -16.21
N LEU A 108 5.25 2.31 -15.48
CA LEU A 108 5.76 2.83 -14.22
C LEU A 108 6.42 4.18 -14.45
N LEU A 109 7.36 4.26 -15.40
CA LEU A 109 8.06 5.51 -15.73
C LEU A 109 7.08 6.60 -16.17
N TYR A 110 6.18 6.29 -17.11
CA TYR A 110 5.14 7.24 -17.52
C TYR A 110 4.27 7.70 -16.35
N SER A 111 3.89 6.80 -15.45
CA SER A 111 3.09 7.14 -14.28
C SER A 111 3.80 8.14 -13.37
N GLN A 112 5.13 8.07 -13.26
CA GLN A 112 5.90 9.00 -12.45
C GLN A 112 5.80 10.44 -12.95
N ASP A 113 5.71 10.61 -14.27
CA ASP A 113 5.59 11.93 -14.91
C ASP A 113 4.18 12.53 -14.79
N VAL A 114 3.14 11.70 -14.67
CA VAL A 114 1.74 12.14 -14.75
C VAL A 114 0.95 11.99 -13.45
N MET A 115 1.60 11.63 -12.35
CA MET A 115 0.96 11.61 -11.03
C MET A 115 0.48 13.02 -10.65
N PRO A 116 -0.70 13.14 -10.03
CA PRO A 116 -1.24 14.44 -9.68
C PRO A 116 -0.45 15.05 -8.51
N ASN A 117 -0.32 16.37 -8.54
CA ASN A 117 0.19 17.16 -7.42
C ASN A 117 -1.00 17.79 -6.70
N ILE A 118 -1.41 17.19 -5.59
CA ILE A 118 -2.62 17.58 -4.84
C ILE A 118 -2.23 18.21 -3.52
N ASN A 119 -2.94 19.28 -3.15
CA ASN A 119 -2.82 19.88 -1.83
C ASN A 119 -3.99 19.40 -0.95
N PRO A 120 -3.75 18.66 0.15
CA PRO A 120 -4.81 18.17 1.02
C PRO A 120 -5.54 19.28 1.79
N ASP A 121 -4.99 20.49 1.88
CA ASP A 121 -5.70 21.65 2.44
C ASP A 121 -6.67 22.31 1.45
N ASP A 122 -6.55 22.02 0.15
CA ASP A 122 -7.36 22.63 -0.93
C ASP A 122 -7.81 21.59 -1.95
N LEU A 123 -8.45 20.52 -1.46
CA LEU A 123 -8.94 19.41 -2.29
C LEU A 123 -10.05 19.88 -3.24
N GLN A 124 -9.81 19.75 -4.54
CA GLN A 124 -10.82 19.99 -5.56
C GLN A 124 -11.71 18.74 -5.74
N TRP A 125 -12.84 18.93 -6.42
CA TRP A 125 -13.74 17.82 -6.77
C TRP A 125 -13.00 16.77 -7.62
N HIS A 126 -13.09 15.50 -7.22
CA HIS A 126 -12.40 14.34 -7.79
C HIS A 126 -10.87 14.23 -7.60
N ASP A 127 -10.21 15.15 -6.89
CA ASP A 127 -8.75 15.06 -6.69
C ASP A 127 -8.35 13.76 -5.98
N TYR A 128 -9.05 13.42 -4.89
CA TYR A 128 -8.78 12.20 -4.13
C TYR A 128 -9.01 10.93 -4.95
N GLU A 129 -10.04 10.89 -5.79
CA GLU A 129 -10.37 9.73 -6.64
C GLU A 129 -9.33 9.54 -7.75
N LYS A 130 -8.86 10.64 -8.34
CA LYS A 130 -7.79 10.65 -9.34
C LYS A 130 -6.47 10.16 -8.75
N ALA A 131 -6.09 10.69 -7.59
CA ALA A 131 -4.87 10.29 -6.89
C ALA A 131 -4.89 8.81 -6.51
N SER A 132 -5.99 8.37 -5.91
CA SER A 132 -6.20 6.99 -5.49
C SER A 132 -6.15 6.02 -6.66
N SER A 133 -6.87 6.33 -7.74
CA SER A 133 -6.90 5.50 -8.95
C SER A 133 -5.52 5.33 -9.56
N LYS A 134 -4.81 6.44 -9.79
CA LYS A 134 -3.46 6.40 -10.38
C LYS A 134 -2.47 5.69 -9.46
N GLY A 135 -2.55 5.93 -8.14
CA GLY A 135 -1.77 5.23 -7.12
C GLY A 135 -1.99 3.71 -7.17
N LYS A 136 -3.23 3.26 -7.19
CA LYS A 136 -3.58 1.84 -7.28
C LYS A 136 -3.08 1.18 -8.56
N MET A 137 -3.23 1.84 -9.71
CA MET A 137 -2.73 1.36 -10.99
C MET A 137 -1.21 1.20 -10.98
N TYR A 138 -0.49 2.18 -10.43
CA TYR A 138 0.96 2.10 -10.26
C TYR A 138 1.33 0.89 -9.40
N CYS A 139 0.67 0.68 -8.26
CA CYS A 139 0.97 -0.47 -7.41
C CYS A 139 0.73 -1.81 -8.12
N VAL A 140 -0.35 -1.93 -8.89
CA VAL A 140 -0.63 -3.15 -9.67
C VAL A 140 0.40 -3.35 -10.78
N ALA A 141 0.76 -2.29 -11.50
CA ALA A 141 1.81 -2.35 -12.52
C ALA A 141 3.18 -2.72 -11.92
N LEU A 142 3.51 -2.20 -10.74
CA LEU A 142 4.74 -2.57 -10.03
C LEU A 142 4.71 -4.05 -9.64
N LEU A 143 3.58 -4.54 -9.13
CA LEU A 143 3.42 -5.97 -8.84
C LEU A 143 3.62 -6.81 -10.10
N PHE A 144 3.05 -6.42 -11.24
CA PHE A 144 3.27 -7.10 -12.52
C PHE A 144 4.73 -7.10 -12.92
N HIS A 145 5.41 -5.96 -12.79
CA HIS A 145 6.82 -5.83 -13.12
C HIS A 145 7.69 -6.78 -12.27
N VAL A 146 7.48 -6.80 -10.96
CA VAL A 146 8.21 -7.69 -10.03
C VAL A 146 7.99 -9.16 -10.37
N ILE A 147 6.74 -9.56 -10.62
CA ILE A 147 6.43 -10.96 -10.95
C ILE A 147 6.99 -11.35 -12.32
N ALA A 148 6.88 -10.46 -13.30
CA ALA A 148 7.40 -10.68 -14.65
C ALA A 148 8.93 -10.82 -14.64
N ARG A 149 9.61 -9.97 -13.86
CA ARG A 149 11.05 -10.06 -13.65
C ARG A 149 11.43 -11.38 -12.98
N ALA A 150 10.72 -11.77 -11.92
CA ALA A 150 10.95 -13.05 -11.25
C ALA A 150 10.68 -14.26 -12.17
N ALA A 151 9.68 -14.19 -13.03
CA ALA A 151 9.31 -15.23 -13.97
C ALA A 151 10.33 -15.40 -15.11
N TYR A 152 10.82 -14.28 -15.67
CA TYR A 152 11.74 -14.24 -16.81
C TYR A 152 13.20 -14.47 -16.39
N GLU A 153 13.67 -13.78 -15.34
CA GLU A 153 15.03 -13.88 -14.82
C GLU A 153 15.06 -14.04 -13.27
N PRO A 154 14.68 -15.23 -12.75
CA PRO A 154 14.59 -15.47 -11.31
C PRO A 154 15.93 -15.30 -10.56
N GLU A 155 17.07 -15.44 -11.23
CA GLU A 155 18.40 -15.33 -10.61
C GLU A 155 18.88 -13.88 -10.42
N SER A 156 18.26 -12.93 -11.12
CA SER A 156 18.65 -11.50 -11.12
C SER A 156 17.65 -10.61 -10.38
N VAL A 157 16.39 -11.03 -10.22
CA VAL A 157 15.33 -10.21 -9.58
C VAL A 157 15.71 -9.68 -8.20
N GLY A 158 16.29 -10.52 -7.32
CA GLY A 158 16.72 -10.11 -5.98
C GLY A 158 18.02 -9.28 -5.96
N LYS A 159 18.66 -9.06 -7.11
CA LYS A 159 19.87 -8.23 -7.24
C LYS A 159 19.59 -6.91 -7.97
N ASP A 160 18.38 -6.74 -8.49
CA ASP A 160 17.99 -5.57 -9.26
C ASP A 160 17.81 -4.37 -8.32
N PRO A 161 18.71 -3.36 -8.36
CA PRO A 161 18.63 -2.22 -7.45
C PRO A 161 17.48 -1.27 -7.82
N THR A 162 16.86 -1.41 -9.00
CA THR A 162 15.80 -0.51 -9.46
C THR A 162 14.44 -0.83 -8.85
N LEU A 163 14.18 -2.10 -8.49
CA LEU A 163 12.89 -2.52 -7.93
C LEU A 163 12.57 -1.82 -6.59
N PRO A 164 13.51 -1.71 -5.62
CA PRO A 164 13.30 -0.91 -4.42
C PRO A 164 13.09 0.58 -4.69
N GLU A 165 13.70 1.14 -5.75
CA GLU A 165 13.52 2.55 -6.11
C GLU A 165 12.09 2.85 -6.54
N TYR A 166 11.41 1.94 -7.24
CA TYR A 166 10.00 2.15 -7.62
C TYR A 166 9.06 2.17 -6.42
N CYS A 167 9.33 1.36 -5.38
CA CYS A 167 8.62 1.44 -4.10
C CYS A 167 8.89 2.77 -3.40
N ARG A 168 10.18 3.16 -3.29
CA ARG A 168 10.58 4.41 -2.64
C ARG A 168 10.00 5.63 -3.33
N TRP A 169 9.97 5.64 -4.65
CA TRP A 169 9.39 6.73 -5.43
C TRP A 169 7.92 6.95 -5.07
N MET A 170 7.12 5.87 -4.98
CA MET A 170 5.70 5.99 -4.62
C MET A 170 5.53 6.50 -3.18
N LYS A 171 6.33 5.99 -2.23
CA LYS A 171 6.30 6.48 -0.84
C LYS A 171 6.64 7.97 -0.76
N ASN A 172 7.67 8.41 -1.47
CA ASN A 172 8.06 9.81 -1.55
C ASN A 172 6.96 10.67 -2.21
N TRP A 173 6.27 10.16 -3.23
CA TRP A 173 5.14 10.87 -3.82
C TRP A 173 3.98 11.03 -2.83
N ILE A 174 3.64 9.98 -2.06
CA ILE A 174 2.62 10.06 -1.00
C ILE A 174 3.02 11.06 0.08
N GLU A 175 4.25 10.97 0.59
CA GLU A 175 4.79 11.88 1.61
C GLU A 175 4.74 13.33 1.14
N LYS A 176 5.20 13.60 -0.09
CA LYS A 176 5.17 14.93 -0.69
C LYS A 176 3.74 15.45 -0.91
N THR A 177 2.83 14.57 -1.32
CA THR A 177 1.42 14.92 -1.57
C THR A 177 0.69 15.25 -0.29
N LEU A 178 0.94 14.50 0.79
CA LEU A 178 0.36 14.79 2.09
C LEU A 178 1.02 16.02 2.73
N GLY A 179 2.35 16.13 2.66
CA GLY A 179 3.10 17.24 3.24
C GLY A 179 3.22 17.14 4.76
N HIS A 180 4.39 17.55 5.29
CA HIS A 180 4.68 17.44 6.72
C HIS A 180 3.69 18.23 7.60
N ASP A 181 3.34 19.46 7.22
CA ASP A 181 2.45 20.31 8.02
C ASP A 181 1.03 19.72 8.16
N PHE A 182 0.47 19.18 7.08
CA PHE A 182 -0.83 18.50 7.12
C PHE A 182 -0.77 17.23 7.98
N LEU A 183 0.28 16.42 7.82
CA LEU A 183 0.49 15.19 8.61
C LEU A 183 0.65 15.50 10.09
N ASP A 184 1.41 16.52 10.47
CA ASP A 184 1.60 16.93 11.85
C ASP A 184 0.27 17.38 12.50
N ARG A 185 -0.49 18.23 11.80
CA ARG A 185 -1.81 18.67 12.26
C ARG A 185 -2.79 17.48 12.37
N MET A 186 -2.77 16.55 11.43
CA MET A 186 -3.58 15.32 11.45
C MET A 186 -3.18 14.39 12.59
N MET A 187 -1.88 14.21 12.85
CA MET A 187 -1.37 13.40 13.95
C MET A 187 -1.87 13.91 15.30
N ILE A 188 -1.83 15.24 15.51
CA ILE A 188 -2.36 15.86 16.73
C ILE A 188 -3.88 15.60 16.85
N TYR A 189 -4.64 15.85 15.78
CA TYR A 189 -6.08 15.64 15.78
C TYR A 189 -6.45 14.18 16.05
N CYS A 190 -5.85 13.24 15.30
CA CYS A 190 -6.13 11.81 15.45
C CYS A 190 -5.68 11.30 16.81
N ALA A 191 -4.57 11.77 17.36
CA ALA A 191 -4.17 11.37 18.71
C ALA A 191 -5.24 11.74 19.76
N LEU A 192 -5.91 12.89 19.61
CA LEU A 192 -6.98 13.33 20.51
C LEU A 192 -8.32 12.61 20.27
N PHE A 193 -8.74 12.48 19.02
CA PHE A 193 -10.13 12.13 18.67
C PHE A 193 -10.29 10.79 17.96
N ALA A 194 -9.23 10.29 17.32
CA ALA A 194 -9.27 9.07 16.51
C ALA A 194 -7.95 8.28 16.59
N PRO A 195 -7.54 7.82 17.80
CA PRO A 195 -6.18 7.31 18.04
C PRO A 195 -5.83 6.06 17.24
N ALA A 196 -6.85 5.35 16.73
CA ALA A 196 -6.66 4.22 15.84
C ALA A 196 -5.91 4.57 14.54
N TYR A 197 -5.97 5.81 14.06
CA TYR A 197 -5.26 6.28 12.86
C TYR A 197 -3.78 6.60 13.10
N PHE A 198 -3.37 6.73 14.36
CA PHE A 198 -2.03 7.23 14.70
C PHE A 198 -0.88 6.38 14.10
N PRO A 199 -0.91 5.03 14.12
CA PRO A 199 0.15 4.23 13.52
C PRO A 199 0.28 4.43 12.00
N ALA A 200 -0.85 4.63 11.31
CA ALA A 200 -0.87 4.89 9.87
C ALA A 200 -0.19 6.22 9.55
N LEU A 201 -0.49 7.26 10.34
CA LEU A 201 0.08 8.58 10.17
C LEU A 201 1.59 8.59 10.44
N GLN A 202 2.08 7.86 11.45
CA GLN A 202 3.52 7.69 11.70
C GLN A 202 4.25 7.08 10.49
N ARG A 203 3.64 6.06 9.85
CA ARG A 203 4.22 5.47 8.64
C ARG A 203 4.25 6.44 7.47
N LEU A 204 3.13 7.14 7.25
CA LEU A 204 2.99 8.12 6.16
C LEU A 204 3.95 9.32 6.31
N SER A 205 4.30 9.68 7.54
CA SER A 205 5.28 10.74 7.83
C SER A 205 6.74 10.25 7.82
N GLY A 206 6.99 8.96 7.57
CA GLY A 206 8.33 8.37 7.63
C GLY A 206 8.89 8.24 9.05
N GLU A 207 8.09 8.50 10.09
CA GLU A 207 8.50 8.32 11.47
C GLU A 207 8.61 6.84 11.84
N LYS A 208 9.62 6.50 12.66
CA LYS A 208 9.71 5.16 13.25
C LYS A 208 8.52 4.94 14.19
N GLU A 209 7.79 3.83 14.02
CA GLU A 209 6.63 3.38 14.82
C GLU A 209 6.95 2.98 16.28
N THR A 210 7.80 3.76 16.91
CA THR A 210 8.31 3.54 18.26
C THR A 210 7.51 4.33 19.29
N ARG A 211 6.98 5.51 18.92
CA ARG A 211 6.23 6.37 19.82
C ARG A 211 4.78 5.91 20.00
N ASP A 212 4.37 5.75 21.25
CA ASP A 212 2.97 5.53 21.62
C ASP A 212 2.15 6.83 21.48
N VAL A 213 0.85 6.71 21.21
CA VAL A 213 -0.05 7.86 21.01
C VAL A 213 -0.12 8.75 22.27
N HIS A 214 -0.08 8.16 23.47
CA HIS A 214 -0.11 8.92 24.72
C HIS A 214 1.23 9.60 24.99
N GLU A 215 2.34 8.94 24.63
CA GLU A 215 3.68 9.53 24.73
C GLU A 215 3.81 10.75 23.82
N PHE A 216 3.35 10.62 22.57
CA PHE A 216 3.29 11.73 21.61
C PHE A 216 2.46 12.91 22.14
N LEU A 217 1.25 12.66 22.63
CA LEU A 217 0.41 13.72 23.20
C LEU A 217 1.04 14.36 24.43
N ALA A 218 1.63 13.57 25.33
CA ALA A 218 2.29 14.10 26.53
C ALA A 218 3.49 14.98 26.17
N GLU A 219 4.31 14.57 25.20
CA GLU A 219 5.42 15.37 24.68
C GLU A 219 4.93 16.69 24.05
N HIS A 220 3.87 16.61 23.24
CA HIS A 220 3.30 17.78 22.59
C HIS A 220 2.73 18.78 23.62
N VAL A 221 1.96 18.30 24.61
CA VAL A 221 1.42 19.12 25.71
C VAL A 221 2.53 19.73 26.55
N ARG A 222 3.58 18.98 26.92
CA ARG A 222 4.73 19.52 27.66
C ARG A 222 5.42 20.65 26.88
N THR A 223 5.60 20.47 25.58
CA THR A 223 6.21 21.48 24.70
C THR A 223 5.36 22.75 24.64
N LEU A 224 4.03 22.61 24.51
CA LEU A 224 3.11 23.75 24.56
C LEU A 224 3.10 24.45 25.92
N ALA A 225 3.11 23.68 27.01
CA ALA A 225 3.13 24.21 28.37
C ALA A 225 4.40 25.00 28.68
N GLN A 226 5.54 24.65 28.07
CA GLN A 226 6.79 25.42 28.17
C GLN A 226 6.74 26.74 27.38
N LYS A 227 6.00 26.79 26.26
CA LYS A 227 5.91 27.95 25.37
C LYS A 227 4.85 28.96 25.78
N ASN A 228 3.72 28.49 26.32
CA ASN A 228 2.50 29.29 26.51
C ASN A 228 2.06 29.41 27.98
N SER A 229 2.94 29.19 28.95
CA SER A 229 2.58 29.36 30.37
C SER A 229 2.45 30.84 30.72
N SER A 230 1.22 31.34 30.82
CA SER A 230 0.91 32.57 31.55
C SER A 230 0.59 32.23 33.01
N GLU A 231 1.24 32.89 33.97
CA GLU A 231 0.86 32.80 35.38
C GLU A 231 -0.51 33.41 35.57
N VAL A 232 -1.50 32.59 35.91
CA VAL A 232 -2.81 33.09 36.35
C VAL A 232 -2.75 33.19 37.88
N ASN A 233 -2.71 34.42 38.38
CA ASN A 233 -2.81 34.71 39.81
C ASN A 233 -4.17 34.24 40.33
N TYR A 234 -4.27 33.00 40.79
CA TYR A 234 -5.08 32.53 41.93
C TYR A 234 -4.90 31.00 42.03
N ARG A 235 -4.08 30.56 43.01
CA ARG A 235 -3.83 29.16 43.41
C ARG A 235 -3.17 28.26 42.36
N ASP A 236 -1.86 28.36 42.13
CA ASP A 236 -0.95 27.33 41.55
C ASP A 236 -1.46 26.48 40.35
N GLN A 237 -2.48 26.93 39.64
CA GLN A 237 -3.11 26.22 38.53
C GLN A 237 -2.59 26.84 37.24
N ARG A 238 -1.72 26.10 36.54
CA ARG A 238 -1.31 26.45 35.19
C ARG A 238 -2.41 26.02 34.22
N GLN A 239 -3.07 26.99 33.59
CA GLN A 239 -3.95 26.75 32.46
C GLN A 239 -3.15 26.91 31.17
N PHE A 240 -3.40 26.05 30.19
CA PHE A 240 -2.83 26.17 28.85
C PHE A 240 -3.93 25.98 27.82
N THR A 241 -3.89 26.77 26.75
CA THR A 241 -4.77 26.61 25.60
C THR A 241 -4.14 25.62 24.62
N PHE A 242 -4.88 24.56 24.29
CA PHE A 242 -4.46 23.58 23.30
C PHE A 242 -5.18 23.87 21.97
N GLY A 243 -4.44 24.36 20.98
CA GLY A 243 -4.96 24.56 19.63
C GLY A 243 -4.85 23.28 18.81
N TYR A 244 -5.88 22.96 18.03
CA TYR A 244 -5.85 21.87 17.06
C TYR A 244 -6.64 22.26 15.80
N THR A 245 -6.36 21.58 14.69
CA THR A 245 -7.05 21.80 13.42
C THR A 245 -8.18 20.79 13.27
N MET A 246 -9.38 21.26 12.90
CA MET A 246 -10.49 20.40 12.50
C MET A 246 -10.33 20.04 11.02
N PHE A 247 -10.61 18.78 10.68
CA PHE A 247 -10.50 18.28 9.31
C PHE A 247 -11.87 17.92 8.74
N THR A 248 -12.00 18.09 7.42
CA THR A 248 -13.22 17.74 6.69
C THR A 248 -13.30 16.23 6.44
N LYS A 249 -14.50 15.74 6.14
CA LYS A 249 -14.69 14.33 5.72
C LYS A 249 -13.84 13.97 4.50
N GLN A 250 -13.74 14.87 3.54
CA GLN A 250 -12.95 14.67 2.31
C GLN A 250 -11.46 14.52 2.60
N GLN A 251 -10.93 15.26 3.58
CA GLN A 251 -9.53 15.12 4.01
C GLN A 251 -9.26 13.77 4.68
N PHE A 252 -10.23 13.24 5.45
CA PHE A 252 -10.15 11.88 5.98
C PHE A 252 -10.23 10.81 4.89
N GLU A 253 -11.14 10.97 3.93
CA GLU A 253 -11.25 10.04 2.79
C GLU A 253 -9.97 10.04 1.94
N PHE A 254 -9.37 11.22 1.71
CA PHE A 254 -8.09 11.34 1.03
C PHE A 254 -6.96 10.64 1.80
N LEU A 255 -6.89 10.85 3.12
CA LEU A 255 -5.93 10.18 4.00
C LEU A 255 -6.09 8.65 3.94
N ASP A 256 -7.31 8.14 4.01
CA ASP A 256 -7.61 6.70 3.91
C ASP A 256 -7.12 6.12 2.58
N MET A 257 -7.30 6.84 1.48
CA MET A 257 -6.83 6.40 0.18
C MET A 257 -5.31 6.38 0.07
N MET A 258 -4.64 7.44 0.54
CA MET A 258 -3.17 7.49 0.56
C MET A 258 -2.58 6.42 1.45
N ARG A 259 -3.20 6.15 2.60
CA ARG A 259 -2.85 5.06 3.50
C ARG A 259 -2.94 3.70 2.80
N ASP A 260 -4.02 3.43 2.10
CA ASP A 260 -4.24 2.14 1.43
C ASP A 260 -3.23 1.92 0.29
N VAL A 261 -2.92 2.96 -0.49
CA VAL A 261 -1.88 2.93 -1.51
C VAL A 261 -0.51 2.68 -0.87
N HIS A 262 -0.17 3.40 0.20
CA HIS A 262 1.09 3.19 0.94
C HIS A 262 1.19 1.76 1.46
N TYR A 263 0.12 1.24 2.06
CA TYR A 263 0.12 -0.12 2.60
C TYR A 263 0.35 -1.18 1.51
N ARG A 264 -0.26 -1.02 0.34
CA ARG A 264 -0.01 -1.93 -0.79
C ARG A 264 1.45 -1.89 -1.23
N ILE A 265 2.07 -0.71 -1.26
CA ILE A 265 3.51 -0.58 -1.54
C ILE A 265 4.34 -1.27 -0.46
N ASP A 266 3.98 -1.15 0.83
CA ASP A 266 4.68 -1.88 1.90
C ASP A 266 4.58 -3.40 1.70
N CYS A 267 3.44 -3.91 1.25
CA CYS A 267 3.29 -5.34 0.94
C CYS A 267 4.17 -5.77 -0.25
N ILE A 268 4.26 -4.94 -1.30
CA ILE A 268 5.13 -5.20 -2.46
C ILE A 268 6.61 -5.12 -2.07
N GLU A 269 6.99 -4.13 -1.26
CA GLU A 269 8.36 -3.99 -0.75
C GLU A 269 8.73 -5.19 0.13
N GLN A 270 7.80 -5.71 0.95
CA GLN A 270 8.05 -6.94 1.70
C GLN A 270 8.28 -8.15 0.80
N LEU A 271 7.49 -8.30 -0.28
CA LEU A 271 7.73 -9.33 -1.29
C LEU A 271 9.13 -9.19 -1.92
N LEU A 272 9.55 -7.95 -2.24
CA LEU A 272 10.88 -7.69 -2.76
C LEU A 272 11.97 -8.06 -1.76
N LEU A 273 11.83 -7.70 -0.48
CA LEU A 273 12.77 -8.11 0.57
C LEU A 273 12.87 -9.63 0.67
N ASP A 274 11.74 -10.34 0.64
CA ASP A 274 11.73 -11.81 0.62
C ASP A 274 12.47 -12.35 -0.62
N LEU A 275 12.31 -11.75 -1.81
CA LEU A 275 13.03 -12.13 -3.03
C LEU A 275 14.53 -11.79 -2.99
N ILE A 276 14.93 -10.72 -2.31
CA ILE A 276 16.33 -10.32 -2.12
C ILE A 276 17.03 -11.26 -1.13
N GLU A 277 16.38 -11.57 -0.01
CA GLU A 277 16.94 -12.41 1.05
C GLU A 277 17.00 -13.89 0.66
N ARG A 278 16.06 -14.35 -0.18
CA ARG A 278 15.94 -15.76 -0.55
C ARG A 278 16.46 -16.01 -1.95
N LYS A 279 17.55 -16.77 -1.99
CA LYS A 279 18.36 -17.02 -3.20
C LYS A 279 17.64 -17.80 -4.31
N VAL A 280 16.48 -18.40 -4.04
CA VAL A 280 15.78 -19.26 -5.01
C VAL A 280 14.29 -18.91 -5.06
N VAL A 281 13.85 -18.53 -6.26
CA VAL A 281 12.44 -18.41 -6.62
C VAL A 281 11.93 -19.77 -7.12
N ASP A 282 10.97 -20.33 -6.42
CA ASP A 282 10.35 -21.63 -6.70
C ASP A 282 8.95 -21.43 -7.30
N PHE A 283 8.67 -22.16 -8.38
CA PHE A 283 7.39 -22.11 -9.11
C PHE A 283 6.62 -23.43 -9.05
N THR A 284 7.15 -24.47 -8.39
CA THR A 284 6.55 -25.81 -8.40
C THR A 284 5.12 -25.82 -7.86
N ASP A 285 4.85 -25.04 -6.82
CA ASP A 285 3.53 -24.93 -6.17
C ASP A 285 2.81 -23.61 -6.51
N ALA A 286 3.24 -22.88 -7.56
CA ALA A 286 2.71 -21.57 -7.91
C ALA A 286 1.20 -21.57 -8.15
N SER A 287 0.70 -22.55 -8.92
CA SER A 287 -0.74 -22.71 -9.20
C SER A 287 -1.53 -23.05 -7.92
N VAL A 288 -1.01 -23.92 -7.05
CA VAL A 288 -1.66 -24.31 -5.79
C VAL A 288 -1.79 -23.10 -4.86
N ALA A 289 -0.71 -22.33 -4.72
CA ALA A 289 -0.72 -21.12 -3.92
C ALA A 289 -1.66 -20.05 -4.51
N GLY A 290 -1.68 -19.89 -5.85
CA GLY A 290 -2.59 -18.98 -6.54
C GLY A 290 -4.07 -19.32 -6.32
N THR A 291 -4.46 -20.59 -6.47
CA THR A 291 -5.83 -21.05 -6.19
C THR A 291 -6.20 -20.85 -4.72
N TRP A 292 -5.25 -20.99 -3.79
CA TRP A 292 -5.51 -20.73 -2.38
C TRP A 292 -5.81 -19.24 -2.12
N ILE A 293 -5.03 -18.33 -2.71
CA ILE A 293 -5.24 -16.88 -2.61
C ILE A 293 -6.63 -16.52 -3.13
N GLU A 294 -7.00 -17.02 -4.32
CA GLU A 294 -8.31 -16.76 -4.92
C GLU A 294 -9.46 -17.20 -4.01
N LYS A 295 -9.36 -18.38 -3.40
CA LYS A 295 -10.36 -18.86 -2.42
C LYS A 295 -10.44 -17.97 -1.18
N GLN A 296 -9.33 -17.41 -0.71
CA GLN A 296 -9.37 -16.50 0.44
C GLN A 296 -10.01 -15.15 0.06
N ILE A 297 -9.73 -14.62 -1.12
CA ILE A 297 -10.39 -13.42 -1.64
C ILE A 297 -11.91 -13.63 -1.71
N GLN A 298 -12.36 -14.73 -2.30
CA GLN A 298 -13.80 -15.06 -2.37
C GLN A 298 -14.44 -15.19 -0.98
N ARG A 299 -13.73 -15.75 -0.01
CA ARG A 299 -14.22 -15.85 1.38
C ARG A 299 -14.39 -14.49 2.03
N LEU A 300 -13.41 -13.59 1.89
CA LEU A 300 -13.49 -12.23 2.40
C LEU A 300 -14.74 -11.51 1.84
N GLU A 301 -15.02 -11.69 0.55
CA GLU A 301 -16.18 -11.09 -0.11
C GLU A 301 -17.51 -11.75 0.27
N SER A 302 -17.54 -13.07 0.43
CA SER A 302 -18.76 -13.78 0.82
C SER A 302 -19.20 -13.50 2.26
N ASN A 303 -18.24 -13.21 3.15
CA ASN A 303 -18.51 -12.82 4.53
C ASN A 303 -19.14 -11.41 4.62
N ASP A 304 -19.08 -10.59 3.57
CA ASP A 304 -19.78 -9.31 3.49
C ASP A 304 -21.29 -9.45 3.24
N VAL A 305 -21.81 -10.61 2.82
CA VAL A 305 -23.26 -10.82 2.60
C VAL A 305 -24.01 -11.09 3.91
N LYS A 306 -23.30 -11.17 5.05
CA LYS A 306 -23.89 -11.41 6.38
C LYS A 306 -23.60 -10.29 7.40
N GLN A 307 -23.63 -9.03 6.97
CA GLN A 307 -23.74 -7.88 7.88
C GLN A 307 -24.95 -7.02 7.53
#